data_AF-A0A956EMP9-F1
#
_entry.id   AF-A0A956EMP9-F1
#
_cell.length_a   1.000
_cell.length_b   1.000
_cell.length_c   1.000
_cell.angle_alpha   90.00
_cell.angle_beta   90.00
_cell.angle_gamma   90.00
#
_symmetry.space_group_name_H-M   'P 1'
#
loop_
_entity.id
_entity.type
_entity.pdbx_description
1 polymer ?
#
loop_
_entity_poly.entity_id
_entity_poly.type
_entity_poly.pdbx_seq_one_letter_code
_entity_poly.pdbx_strand_id
1 'polypeptide(L)'
;MARLPKPEAIVEALLAEGRPLSVGEIGDLCGVPKGSKRRLPELLDQLVAQGKLREAKGGKYRADVKTRAASESWEGFLNVNPRGFGFVVQVGKDDVYVPPEAIGGAMHRDRVRVGVVGRSARGVEGRIEEIVERRSPRVAGVMRRRGRSLWLDPDDTRIRGPITLPPGEKRGEDGDAAVVSITQWPDSANENPQAELVEVLGADGDPQVEVAKILVREEVTEEHPPEAMAEAEGMAARLRRVAAENREDLRGVPLPTIDPEDARDHDDAVWAERDGDGYKVWVAIADVSEYVQPGSALDAEAL
;
A
#
# COMPACT_ATOMS: atom_id res chain seq x y z
N MET A 1 47.56 10.33 24.34
CA MET A 1 46.92 11.56 23.82
C MET A 1 45.43 11.51 24.13
N ALA A 2 44.85 12.57 24.70
CA ALA A 2 43.42 12.62 25.01
C ALA A 2 42.59 12.64 23.70
N ARG A 3 41.64 11.70 23.58
CA ARG A 3 40.89 11.44 22.35
C ARG A 3 39.64 12.32 22.31
N LEU A 4 39.31 12.88 21.13
CA LEU A 4 38.03 13.54 20.89
C LEU A 4 36.89 12.49 20.89
N PRO A 5 35.65 12.90 21.20
CA PRO A 5 34.50 12.04 21.03
C PRO A 5 34.32 11.68 19.55
N LYS A 6 33.65 10.56 19.31
CA LYS A 6 33.25 10.18 17.95
C LYS A 6 32.27 11.23 17.38
N PRO A 7 32.32 11.54 16.08
CA PRO A 7 31.42 12.49 15.46
C PRO A 7 29.94 12.18 15.71
N GLU A 8 29.58 10.90 15.73
CA GLU A 8 28.20 10.42 15.95
C GLU A 8 27.69 10.81 17.34
N ALA A 9 28.53 10.67 18.38
CA ALA A 9 28.17 11.02 19.75
C ALA A 9 27.91 12.53 19.93
N ILE A 10 28.60 13.38 19.17
CA ILE A 10 28.39 14.84 19.19
C ILE A 10 27.04 15.19 18.56
N VAL A 11 26.71 14.55 17.44
CA VAL A 11 25.42 14.75 16.74
C VAL A 11 24.27 14.26 17.62
N GLU A 12 24.37 13.09 18.23
CA GLU A 12 23.36 12.54 19.15
C GLU A 12 23.14 13.44 20.37
N ALA A 13 24.21 13.93 20.99
CA ALA A 13 24.13 14.82 22.14
C ALA A 13 23.43 16.15 21.79
N LEU A 14 23.72 16.72 20.62
CA LEU A 14 23.06 17.92 20.11
C LEU A 14 21.60 17.68 19.71
N LEU A 15 21.26 16.49 19.21
CA LEU A 15 19.89 16.09 18.92
C LEU A 15 19.06 15.92 20.20
N ALA A 16 19.65 15.32 21.25
CA ALA A 16 18.99 15.11 22.54
C ALA A 16 18.67 16.43 23.26
N GLU A 17 19.56 17.41 23.17
CA GLU A 17 19.37 18.74 23.77
C GLU A 17 18.33 19.61 23.04
N GLY A 18 18.10 19.36 21.73
CA GLY A 18 17.07 20.05 20.95
C GLY A 18 17.27 21.56 20.74
N ARG A 19 18.36 22.15 21.25
CA ARG A 19 18.70 23.58 21.18
C ARG A 19 20.13 23.81 20.68
N PRO A 20 20.45 24.98 20.09
CA PRO A 20 21.84 25.30 19.72
C PRO A 20 22.75 25.44 20.95
N LEU A 21 23.92 24.81 20.90
CA LEU A 21 24.93 24.82 21.96
C LEU A 21 26.24 25.45 21.48
N SER A 22 26.93 26.18 22.35
CA SER A 22 28.28 26.67 22.11
C SER A 22 29.31 25.54 22.11
N VAL A 23 30.50 25.79 21.55
CA VAL A 23 31.64 24.83 21.60
C VAL A 23 31.96 24.39 23.03
N GLY A 24 31.84 25.30 24.00
CA GLY A 24 32.05 25.01 25.42
C GLY A 24 31.02 24.02 25.96
N GLU A 25 29.73 24.31 25.74
CA GLU A 25 28.61 23.45 26.14
C GLU A 25 28.72 22.06 25.50
N ILE A 26 29.05 21.97 24.21
CA ILE A 26 29.24 20.69 23.50
C ILE A 26 30.43 19.92 24.11
N GLY A 27 31.52 20.62 24.41
CA GLY A 27 32.69 20.03 25.03
C GLY A 27 32.40 19.46 26.42
N ASP A 28 31.60 20.14 27.21
CA ASP A 28 31.21 19.68 28.55
C ASP A 28 30.20 18.53 28.47
N LEU A 29 29.21 18.63 27.58
CA LEU A 29 28.20 17.60 27.34
C LEU A 29 28.80 16.28 26.84
N CYS A 30 29.80 16.36 25.95
CA CYS A 30 30.47 15.19 25.38
C CYS A 30 31.69 14.70 26.21
N GLY A 31 31.91 15.27 27.39
CA GLY A 31 33.02 14.88 28.28
C GLY A 31 34.42 15.11 27.70
N VAL A 32 34.61 16.16 26.88
CA VAL A 32 35.88 16.44 26.20
C VAL A 32 36.95 16.90 27.21
N PRO A 33 38.08 16.17 27.33
CA PRO A 33 39.16 16.55 28.24
C PRO A 33 39.73 17.94 27.93
N LYS A 34 40.13 18.70 28.97
CA LYS A 34 40.66 20.09 28.84
C LYS A 34 41.76 20.23 27.78
N GLY A 35 42.64 19.23 27.64
CA GLY A 35 43.72 19.20 26.65
C GLY A 35 43.27 19.01 25.19
N SER A 36 42.04 18.53 24.96
CA SER A 36 41.49 18.26 23.62
C SER A 36 40.44 19.28 23.18
N LYS A 37 39.99 20.19 24.07
CA LYS A 37 39.00 21.23 23.74
C LYS A 37 39.43 22.14 22.59
N ARG A 38 40.74 22.36 22.40
CA ARG A 38 41.28 23.15 21.27
C ARG A 38 41.02 22.55 19.90
N ARG A 39 40.80 21.24 19.81
CA ARG A 39 40.56 20.51 18.55
C ARG A 39 39.08 20.26 18.25
N LEU A 40 38.19 20.62 19.18
CA LEU A 40 36.75 20.46 19.02
C LEU A 40 36.16 21.38 17.94
N PRO A 41 36.57 22.66 17.79
CA PRO A 41 36.08 23.53 16.72
C PRO A 41 36.29 22.93 15.32
N GLU A 42 37.50 22.44 15.05
CA GLU A 42 37.84 21.82 13.75
C GLU A 42 36.92 20.62 13.42
N LEU A 43 36.57 19.81 14.42
CA LEU A 43 35.65 18.68 14.26
C LEU A 43 34.20 19.16 14.02
N LEU A 44 33.77 20.21 14.71
CA LEU A 44 32.43 20.78 14.51
C LEU A 44 32.30 21.39 13.12
N ASP A 45 33.32 22.11 12.64
CA ASP A 45 33.35 22.70 11.31
C ASP A 45 33.35 21.62 10.22
N GLN A 46 34.06 20.50 10.43
CA GLN A 46 33.97 19.33 9.56
C GLN A 46 32.55 18.75 9.51
N LEU A 47 31.85 18.68 10.65
CA LEU A 47 30.48 18.18 10.70
C LEU A 47 29.47 19.15 10.09
N VAL A 48 29.73 20.45 10.15
CA VAL A 48 28.97 21.47 9.40
C VAL A 48 29.20 21.32 7.89
N ALA A 49 30.46 21.13 7.46
CA ALA A 49 30.78 20.91 6.05
C ALA A 49 30.15 19.61 5.49
N GLN A 50 30.00 18.59 6.33
CA GLN A 50 29.29 17.34 6.00
C GLN A 50 27.77 17.46 6.09
N GLY A 51 27.22 18.62 6.44
CA GLY A 51 25.78 18.85 6.58
C GLY A 51 25.13 18.13 7.77
N LYS A 52 25.92 17.58 8.71
CA LYS A 52 25.42 16.91 9.92
C LYS A 52 25.04 17.90 11.02
N LEU A 53 25.71 19.05 11.06
CA LEU A 53 25.40 20.16 11.96
C LEU A 53 25.11 21.43 11.16
N ARG A 54 24.44 22.39 11.81
CA ARG A 54 24.30 23.76 11.32
C ARG A 54 24.80 24.75 12.35
N GLU A 55 25.47 25.79 11.89
CA GLU A 55 25.85 26.92 12.72
C GLU A 55 24.63 27.84 12.94
N ALA A 56 24.47 28.30 14.18
CA ALA A 56 23.45 29.24 14.63
C ALA A 56 24.12 30.53 15.12
N LYS A 57 23.32 31.60 15.26
CA LYS A 57 23.82 32.91 15.71
C LYS A 57 24.57 32.79 17.04
N GLY A 58 25.73 33.44 17.11
CA GLY A 58 26.56 33.51 18.31
C GLY A 58 27.55 32.36 18.49
N GLY A 59 28.02 31.71 17.41
CA GLY A 59 29.01 30.64 17.47
C GLY A 59 28.48 29.37 18.12
N LYS A 60 27.20 29.07 17.90
CA LYS A 60 26.51 27.89 18.42
C LYS A 60 26.25 26.90 17.29
N TYR A 61 26.18 25.63 17.62
CA TYR A 61 25.91 24.55 16.67
C TYR A 61 24.63 23.83 17.08
N ARG A 62 23.87 23.36 16.10
CA ARG A 62 22.74 22.44 16.30
C ARG A 62 22.87 21.26 15.34
N ALA A 63 22.34 20.11 15.71
CA ALA A 63 22.24 19.01 14.78
C ALA A 63 21.26 19.31 13.64
N ASP A 64 21.58 18.88 12.43
CA ASP A 64 20.63 18.87 11.32
C ASP A 64 19.67 17.69 11.53
N VAL A 65 18.38 17.98 11.66
CA VAL A 65 17.33 16.97 11.91
C VAL A 65 17.32 15.89 10.81
N LYS A 66 17.82 16.22 9.61
CA LYS A 66 18.01 15.26 8.51
C LYS A 66 18.96 14.11 8.86
N THR A 67 19.93 14.29 9.75
CA THR A 67 20.87 13.21 10.12
C THR A 67 20.31 12.16 11.06
N ARG A 68 19.22 12.42 11.79
CA ARG A 68 18.53 11.40 12.60
C ARG A 68 17.59 10.54 11.77
N ALA A 69 17.02 11.11 10.70
CA ALA A 69 16.18 10.39 9.74
C ALA A 69 16.92 9.21 9.08
N ALA A 70 18.25 9.24 9.05
CA ALA A 70 19.06 8.21 8.41
C ALA A 70 19.31 6.92 9.23
N SER A 71 18.86 6.79 10.50
CA SER A 71 19.20 5.58 11.28
C SER A 71 18.11 4.52 11.39
N GLU A 72 16.85 4.82 11.08
CA GLU A 72 15.76 3.83 11.14
C GLU A 72 14.73 4.09 10.03
N SER A 73 14.85 3.32 8.95
CA SER A 73 13.92 3.31 7.82
C SER A 73 13.09 2.03 7.83
N TRP A 74 11.78 2.14 7.70
CA TRP A 74 10.87 1.00 7.61
C TRP A 74 10.24 0.93 6.22
N GLU A 75 9.78 -0.25 5.82
CA GLU A 75 9.01 -0.45 4.60
C GLU A 75 7.58 -0.90 4.94
N GLY A 76 6.61 -0.38 4.20
CA GLY A 76 5.21 -0.74 4.37
C GLY A 76 4.33 -0.10 3.31
N PHE A 77 3.02 -0.25 3.47
CA PHE A 77 2.03 0.32 2.55
C PHE A 77 1.53 1.66 3.07
N LEU A 78 1.44 2.65 2.18
CA LEU A 78 0.94 3.98 2.52
C LEU A 78 -0.59 4.03 2.49
N ASN A 79 -1.19 4.15 3.67
CA ASN A 79 -2.61 4.42 3.85
C ASN A 79 -2.85 5.92 4.00
N VAL A 80 -3.25 6.58 2.92
CA VAL A 80 -3.57 8.02 2.92
C VAL A 80 -4.98 8.23 3.49
N ASN A 81 -5.13 9.26 4.30
CA ASN A 81 -6.41 9.74 4.78
C ASN A 81 -6.92 10.85 3.84
N PRO A 82 -8.25 11.00 3.64
CA PRO A 82 -8.81 12.08 2.80
C PRO A 82 -8.39 13.50 3.23
N ARG A 83 -7.94 13.68 4.48
CA ARG A 83 -7.37 14.95 4.98
C ARG A 83 -5.92 15.21 4.55
N GLY A 84 -5.31 14.31 3.78
CA GLY A 84 -4.00 14.46 3.15
C GLY A 84 -2.80 13.95 3.95
N PHE A 85 -2.96 13.53 5.21
CA PHE A 85 -1.91 12.79 5.94
C PHE A 85 -2.03 11.29 5.68
N GLY A 86 -1.02 10.50 6.04
CA GLY A 86 -1.08 9.05 5.89
C GLY A 86 -0.42 8.28 7.02
N PHE A 87 -0.54 6.97 6.95
CA PHE A 87 0.16 6.02 7.82
C PHE A 87 0.88 5.00 6.95
N VAL A 88 2.11 4.67 7.31
CA VAL A 88 2.81 3.52 6.72
C VAL A 88 2.61 2.34 7.63
N VAL A 89 1.89 1.35 7.13
CA VAL A 89 1.49 0.15 7.88
C VAL A 89 2.42 -1.00 7.52
N GLN A 90 2.94 -1.70 8.53
CA GLN A 90 3.77 -2.89 8.40
C GLN A 90 3.28 -3.98 9.37
N VAL A 91 3.31 -5.24 8.93
CA VAL A 91 2.94 -6.38 9.78
C VAL A 91 3.87 -6.46 11.00
N GLY A 92 3.27 -6.49 12.20
CA GLY A 92 3.99 -6.72 13.45
C GLY A 92 4.73 -5.51 14.03
N LYS A 93 4.50 -4.30 13.53
CA LYS A 93 5.05 -3.04 14.07
C LYS A 93 3.97 -1.99 14.26
N ASP A 94 4.30 -0.94 15.01
CA ASP A 94 3.47 0.26 15.11
C ASP A 94 3.40 0.98 13.76
N ASP A 95 2.25 1.57 13.45
CA ASP A 95 2.10 2.41 12.27
C ASP A 95 2.93 3.70 12.37
N VAL A 96 3.51 4.11 11.25
CA VAL A 96 4.25 5.37 11.16
C VAL A 96 3.36 6.46 10.59
N TYR A 97 3.05 7.47 11.38
CA TYR A 97 2.32 8.66 10.92
C TYR A 97 3.19 9.49 9.97
N VAL A 98 2.63 9.86 8.82
CA VAL A 98 3.27 10.71 7.82
C VAL A 98 2.42 11.96 7.61
N PRO A 99 2.90 13.17 7.98
CA PRO A 99 2.15 14.40 7.73
C PRO A 99 2.13 14.73 6.23
N PRO A 100 1.17 15.55 5.75
CA PRO A 100 0.96 15.81 4.33
C PRO A 100 2.22 16.30 3.58
N GLU A 101 2.98 17.18 4.21
CA GLU A 101 4.23 17.73 3.67
C GLU A 101 5.38 16.71 3.57
N ALA A 102 5.23 15.55 4.21
CA ALA A 102 6.21 14.48 4.25
C ALA A 102 5.83 13.25 3.41
N ILE A 103 4.66 13.28 2.73
CA ILE A 103 4.24 12.24 1.78
C ILE A 103 4.99 12.37 0.45
N GLY A 104 5.26 13.60 0.01
CA GLY A 104 5.86 13.86 -1.29
C GLY A 104 4.97 13.39 -2.45
N GLY A 105 5.57 12.68 -3.41
CA GLY A 105 4.91 12.13 -4.59
C GLY A 105 4.26 10.76 -4.40
N ALA A 106 4.29 10.19 -3.19
CA ALA A 106 3.66 8.89 -2.91
C ALA A 106 2.13 9.01 -2.90
N MET A 107 1.45 7.94 -3.32
CA MET A 107 -0.01 7.85 -3.39
C MET A 107 -0.54 6.73 -2.48
N HIS A 108 -1.85 6.74 -2.23
CA HIS A 108 -2.50 5.69 -1.45
C HIS A 108 -2.21 4.30 -2.04
N ARG A 109 -1.86 3.34 -1.19
CA ARG A 109 -1.47 1.96 -1.53
C ARG A 109 -0.09 1.82 -2.20
N ASP A 110 0.67 2.90 -2.39
CA ASP A 110 2.09 2.75 -2.73
C ASP A 110 2.82 1.99 -1.61
N ARG A 111 3.74 1.11 -2.00
CA ARG A 111 4.72 0.53 -1.08
C ARG A 111 5.89 1.50 -0.98
N VAL A 112 6.19 1.92 0.23
CA VAL A 112 7.12 3.02 0.48
C VAL A 112 8.15 2.65 1.53
N ARG A 113 9.32 3.29 1.43
CA ARG A 113 10.30 3.36 2.51
C ARG A 113 10.10 4.67 3.26
N VAL A 114 9.87 4.56 4.57
CA VAL A 114 9.64 5.68 5.48
C VAL A 114 10.80 5.80 6.47
N GLY A 115 11.43 6.97 6.50
CA GLY A 115 12.43 7.32 7.50
C GLY A 115 11.75 7.84 8.76
N VAL A 116 12.10 7.29 9.93
CA VAL A 116 11.54 7.73 11.21
C VAL A 116 12.20 9.04 11.64
N VAL A 117 11.38 10.09 11.79
CA VAL A 117 11.85 11.45 12.13
C VAL A 117 11.72 11.72 13.63
N GLY A 118 10.78 11.08 14.31
CA GLY A 118 10.59 11.25 15.75
C GLY A 118 9.39 10.50 16.31
N ARG A 119 9.01 10.85 17.54
CA ARG A 119 7.78 10.39 18.18
C ARG A 119 7.00 11.61 18.67
N SER A 120 5.69 11.61 18.47
CA SER A 120 4.77 12.63 18.97
C SER A 120 3.64 11.99 19.78
N ALA A 121 2.67 12.82 20.21
CA ALA A 121 1.44 12.33 20.82
C ALA A 121 0.63 11.40 19.91
N ARG A 122 0.93 11.38 18.60
CA ARG A 122 0.28 10.52 17.60
C ARG A 122 1.02 9.21 17.34
N GLY A 123 2.13 8.95 18.03
CA GLY A 123 2.98 7.76 17.83
C GLY A 123 4.26 8.08 17.08
N VAL A 124 4.76 7.12 16.31
CA VAL A 124 5.98 7.27 15.50
C VAL A 124 5.66 8.17 14.31
N GLU A 125 6.49 9.20 14.09
CA GLU A 125 6.36 10.10 12.94
C GLU A 125 7.48 9.86 11.94
N GLY A 126 7.14 9.88 10.66
CA GLY A 126 8.07 9.61 9.57
C GLY A 126 7.88 10.48 8.34
N ARG A 127 8.80 10.30 7.40
CA ARG A 127 8.78 10.94 6.08
C ARG A 127 9.04 9.89 5.01
N ILE A 128 8.32 9.97 3.89
CA ILE A 128 8.59 9.10 2.75
C ILE A 128 9.94 9.48 2.15
N GLU A 129 10.83 8.50 2.10
CA GLU A 129 12.16 8.62 1.50
C GLU A 129 12.17 8.09 0.07
N GLU A 130 11.41 7.03 -0.17
CA GLU A 130 11.39 6.32 -1.45
C GLU A 130 10.05 5.63 -1.67
N ILE A 131 9.63 5.55 -2.93
CA ILE A 131 8.52 4.71 -3.37
C ILE A 131 9.14 3.44 -3.95
N VAL A 132 8.99 2.34 -3.23
CA VAL A 132 9.55 1.02 -3.57
C VAL A 132 8.74 0.39 -4.70
N GLU A 133 7.41 0.52 -4.63
CA GLU A 133 6.48 -0.02 -5.61
C GLU A 133 5.27 0.90 -5.70
N ARG A 134 4.81 1.18 -6.92
CA ARG A 134 3.61 1.99 -7.16
C ARG A 134 2.37 1.13 -7.02
N ARG A 135 1.28 1.73 -6.54
CA ARG A 135 -0.06 1.15 -6.66
C ARG A 135 -0.41 0.87 -8.13
N SER A 136 -1.48 0.10 -8.37
CA SER A 136 -2.10 -0.01 -9.69
C SER A 136 -2.29 1.39 -10.32
N PRO A 137 -1.95 1.62 -11.59
CA PRO A 137 -2.12 2.92 -12.23
C PRO A 137 -3.59 3.24 -12.51
N ARG A 138 -4.50 2.25 -12.42
CA ARG A 138 -5.92 2.42 -12.74
C ARG A 138 -6.64 3.21 -11.65
N VAL A 139 -7.43 4.19 -12.07
CA VAL A 139 -8.28 5.01 -11.20
C VAL A 139 -9.64 5.20 -11.86
N ALA A 140 -10.70 4.93 -11.10
CA ALA A 140 -12.08 5.25 -11.47
C ALA A 140 -12.49 6.61 -10.90
N GLY A 141 -13.37 7.30 -11.62
CA GLY A 141 -13.89 8.59 -11.21
C GLY A 141 -14.82 9.20 -12.24
N VAL A 142 -15.13 10.47 -12.05
CA VAL A 142 -16.05 11.22 -12.92
C VAL A 142 -15.27 12.20 -13.78
N MET A 143 -15.50 12.15 -15.09
CA MET A 143 -14.91 13.07 -16.05
C MET A 143 -15.50 14.47 -15.85
N ARG A 144 -14.61 15.47 -15.80
CA ARG A 144 -14.97 16.88 -15.71
C ARG A 144 -14.33 17.69 -16.81
N ARG A 145 -15.11 18.59 -17.42
CA ARG A 145 -14.66 19.44 -18.52
C ARG A 145 -14.92 20.90 -18.22
N ARG A 146 -13.89 21.72 -18.43
CA ARG A 146 -14.02 23.19 -18.46
C ARG A 146 -13.20 23.77 -19.59
N GLY A 147 -13.89 24.29 -20.60
CA GLY A 147 -13.25 24.78 -21.83
C GLY A 147 -12.46 23.66 -22.52
N ARG A 148 -11.14 23.81 -22.64
CA ARG A 148 -10.25 22.80 -23.24
C ARG A 148 -9.65 21.83 -22.21
N SER A 149 -9.80 22.12 -20.92
CA SER A 149 -9.29 21.28 -19.84
C SER A 149 -10.26 20.13 -19.58
N LEU A 150 -9.70 18.93 -19.47
CA LEU A 150 -10.40 17.70 -19.13
C LEU A 150 -9.61 17.02 -18.02
N TRP A 151 -10.28 16.59 -16.98
CA TRP A 151 -9.70 15.85 -15.87
C TRP A 151 -10.69 14.82 -15.34
N LEU A 152 -10.18 13.91 -14.52
CA LEU A 152 -10.99 12.98 -13.75
C LEU A 152 -10.95 13.40 -12.28
N ASP A 153 -12.12 13.50 -11.65
CA ASP A 153 -12.23 13.56 -10.20
C ASP A 153 -12.31 12.12 -9.67
N PRO A 154 -11.30 11.62 -8.93
CA PRO A 154 -11.30 10.24 -8.43
C PRO A 154 -12.45 9.98 -7.46
N ASP A 155 -13.06 8.80 -7.52
CA ASP A 155 -14.05 8.40 -6.50
C ASP A 155 -13.41 8.18 -5.14
N ASP A 156 -12.19 7.64 -5.13
CA ASP A 156 -11.42 7.50 -3.92
C ASP A 156 -10.77 8.82 -3.52
N THR A 157 -11.37 9.51 -2.56
CA THR A 157 -10.87 10.78 -2.00
C THR A 157 -9.47 10.71 -1.37
N ARG A 158 -8.89 9.52 -1.18
CA ARG A 158 -7.50 9.32 -0.74
C ARG A 158 -6.51 9.44 -1.90
N ILE A 159 -7.00 9.30 -3.13
CA ILE A 159 -6.24 9.53 -4.37
C ILE A 159 -6.23 11.02 -4.65
N ARG A 160 -5.05 11.56 -4.89
CA ARG A 160 -4.89 12.98 -5.21
C ARG A 160 -5.53 13.28 -6.57
N GLY A 161 -6.39 14.30 -6.59
CA GLY A 161 -6.98 14.84 -7.81
C GLY A 161 -6.97 16.38 -7.80
N PRO A 162 -7.41 17.01 -8.91
CA PRO A 162 -7.90 16.38 -10.15
C PRO A 162 -6.80 15.68 -10.97
N ILE A 163 -7.10 14.55 -11.59
CA ILE A 163 -6.18 13.82 -12.48
C ILE A 163 -6.31 14.39 -13.89
N THR A 164 -5.26 15.04 -14.38
CA THR A 164 -5.34 15.75 -15.67
C THR A 164 -5.25 14.79 -16.85
N LEU A 165 -6.11 14.98 -17.85
CA LEU A 165 -6.11 14.21 -19.10
C LEU A 165 -5.55 15.06 -20.26
N PRO A 166 -4.31 14.80 -20.72
CA PRO A 166 -3.68 15.56 -21.80
C PRO A 166 -4.51 15.58 -23.09
N PRO A 167 -4.30 16.56 -23.99
CA PRO A 167 -4.93 16.58 -25.32
C PRO A 167 -4.59 15.31 -26.12
N GLY A 168 -5.60 14.60 -26.64
CA GLY A 168 -5.47 13.34 -27.39
C GLY A 168 -6.79 12.91 -28.04
N GLU A 169 -6.93 11.65 -28.45
CA GLU A 169 -8.22 11.07 -28.91
C GLU A 169 -9.19 10.94 -27.73
N LYS A 170 -9.87 12.04 -27.41
CA LYS A 170 -10.76 12.11 -26.25
C LYS A 170 -12.13 11.53 -26.59
N ARG A 171 -12.47 10.41 -25.94
CA ARG A 171 -13.83 9.86 -25.86
C ARG A 171 -14.42 10.24 -24.49
N GLY A 172 -15.75 10.40 -24.39
CA GLY A 172 -16.44 10.75 -23.14
C GLY A 172 -16.80 12.24 -22.97
N GLU A 173 -17.91 12.46 -22.28
CA GLU A 173 -18.53 13.75 -22.00
C GLU A 173 -18.27 14.22 -20.56
N ASP A 174 -18.70 15.44 -20.25
CA ASP A 174 -18.66 15.95 -18.87
C ASP A 174 -19.72 15.22 -18.04
N GLY A 175 -19.32 14.64 -16.91
CA GLY A 175 -20.20 13.86 -16.03
C GLY A 175 -20.18 12.35 -16.28
N ASP A 176 -19.51 11.86 -17.32
CA ASP A 176 -19.35 10.42 -17.51
C ASP A 176 -18.43 9.82 -16.45
N ALA A 177 -18.80 8.63 -15.96
CA ALA A 177 -17.89 7.78 -15.21
C ALA A 177 -16.87 7.15 -16.15
N ALA A 178 -15.61 7.12 -15.73
CA ALA A 178 -14.52 6.61 -16.54
C ALA A 178 -13.40 5.98 -15.70
N VAL A 179 -12.60 5.17 -16.38
CA VAL A 179 -11.36 4.60 -15.86
C VAL A 179 -10.19 5.21 -16.61
N VAL A 180 -9.19 5.67 -15.86
CA VAL A 180 -7.95 6.24 -16.40
C VAL A 180 -6.75 5.45 -15.89
N SER A 181 -5.64 5.49 -16.63
CA SER A 181 -4.35 4.92 -16.22
C SER A 181 -3.35 6.04 -16.01
N ILE A 182 -2.79 6.16 -14.80
CA ILE A 182 -1.79 7.18 -14.47
C ILE A 182 -0.52 6.95 -15.31
N THR A 183 -0.17 7.96 -16.11
CA THR A 183 1.00 7.98 -16.99
C THR A 183 2.11 8.87 -16.44
N GLN A 184 1.76 9.88 -15.65
CA GLN A 184 2.72 10.70 -14.90
C GLN A 184 2.29 10.79 -13.44
N TRP A 185 3.14 10.22 -12.59
CA TRP A 185 2.97 10.25 -11.15
C TRP A 185 3.47 11.59 -10.59
N PRO A 186 2.92 12.08 -9.47
CA PRO A 186 3.44 13.27 -8.81
C PRO A 186 4.87 13.04 -8.30
N ASP A 187 5.74 14.04 -8.45
CA ASP A 187 7.07 14.04 -7.82
C ASP A 187 7.04 14.70 -6.42
N SER A 188 6.07 15.57 -6.18
CA SER A 188 5.94 16.35 -4.94
C SER A 188 4.51 16.34 -4.40
N ALA A 189 4.34 16.82 -3.16
CA ALA A 189 3.03 16.87 -2.50
C ALA A 189 2.02 17.83 -3.16
N ASN A 190 2.49 18.77 -3.98
CA ASN A 190 1.68 19.83 -4.57
C ASN A 190 1.38 19.59 -6.06
N GLU A 191 1.80 18.45 -6.59
CA GLU A 191 1.61 18.09 -8.00
C GLU A 191 0.48 17.07 -8.14
N ASN A 192 -0.32 17.22 -9.19
CA ASN A 192 -1.38 16.29 -9.52
C ASN A 192 -0.93 15.32 -10.60
N PRO A 193 -1.41 14.06 -10.57
CA PRO A 193 -1.07 13.08 -11.59
C PRO A 193 -1.67 13.46 -12.97
N GLN A 194 -1.04 12.94 -14.01
CA GLN A 194 -1.60 12.90 -15.36
C GLN A 194 -1.90 11.46 -15.75
N ALA A 195 -2.94 11.27 -16.55
CA ALA A 195 -3.38 9.95 -16.96
C ALA A 195 -3.86 9.95 -18.41
N GLU A 196 -3.95 8.76 -18.97
CA GLU A 196 -4.68 8.51 -20.21
C GLU A 196 -6.02 7.84 -19.91
N LEU A 197 -7.02 8.12 -20.74
CA LEU A 197 -8.33 7.48 -20.64
C LEU A 197 -8.21 6.02 -21.10
N VAL A 198 -8.65 5.09 -20.27
CA VAL A 198 -8.72 3.66 -20.60
C VAL A 198 -10.10 3.34 -21.16
N GLU A 199 -11.14 3.73 -20.43
CA GLU A 199 -12.51 3.35 -20.74
C GLU A 199 -13.50 4.39 -20.21
N VAL A 200 -14.60 4.60 -20.95
CA VAL A 200 -15.77 5.35 -20.48
C VAL A 200 -16.82 4.32 -20.08
N LEU A 201 -17.19 4.30 -18.81
CA LEU A 201 -18.11 3.31 -18.24
C LEU A 201 -19.57 3.67 -18.55
N GLY A 202 -19.88 4.97 -18.62
CA GLY A 202 -21.23 5.47 -18.89
C GLY A 202 -21.64 6.58 -17.92
N ALA A 203 -22.94 6.67 -17.64
CA ALA A 203 -23.49 7.69 -16.76
C ALA A 203 -23.14 7.41 -15.28
N ASP A 204 -22.61 8.40 -14.59
CA ASP A 204 -22.38 8.35 -13.14
C ASP A 204 -23.70 8.10 -12.37
N GLY A 205 -23.68 7.20 -11.39
CA GLY A 205 -24.86 6.78 -10.63
C GLY A 205 -25.70 5.67 -11.27
N ASP A 206 -25.38 5.20 -12.48
CA ASP A 206 -25.95 3.96 -13.00
C ASP A 206 -25.46 2.75 -12.17
N PRO A 207 -26.33 1.81 -11.75
CA PRO A 207 -25.93 0.69 -10.90
C PRO A 207 -24.81 -0.18 -11.46
N GLN A 208 -24.78 -0.46 -12.77
CA GLN A 208 -23.72 -1.28 -13.39
C GLN A 208 -22.40 -0.51 -13.42
N VAL A 209 -22.47 0.80 -13.67
CA VAL A 209 -21.31 1.70 -13.64
C VAL A 209 -20.72 1.80 -12.24
N GLU A 210 -21.55 1.93 -11.19
CA GLU A 210 -21.06 1.98 -9.81
C GLU A 210 -20.38 0.67 -9.38
N VAL A 211 -20.91 -0.48 -9.82
CA VAL A 211 -20.23 -1.77 -9.61
C VAL A 211 -18.86 -1.77 -10.29
N ALA A 212 -18.77 -1.37 -11.56
CA ALA A 212 -17.50 -1.29 -12.28
C ALA A 212 -16.48 -0.35 -11.60
N LYS A 213 -16.92 0.81 -11.10
CA LYS A 213 -16.06 1.74 -10.33
C LYS A 213 -15.52 1.10 -9.05
N ILE A 214 -16.36 0.35 -8.33
CA ILE A 214 -15.95 -0.38 -7.12
C ILE A 214 -14.92 -1.45 -7.45
N LEU A 215 -15.13 -2.25 -8.50
CA LEU A 215 -14.18 -3.29 -8.93
C LEU A 215 -12.81 -2.69 -9.23
N VAL A 216 -12.76 -1.58 -9.98
CA VAL A 216 -11.49 -0.88 -10.27
C VAL A 216 -10.83 -0.34 -8.99
N ARG A 217 -11.62 0.22 -8.05
CA ARG A 217 -11.09 0.77 -6.79
C ARG A 217 -10.52 -0.31 -5.88
N GLU A 218 -11.19 -1.46 -5.81
CA GLU A 218 -10.75 -2.59 -4.98
C GLU A 218 -9.78 -3.53 -5.73
N GLU A 219 -9.41 -3.19 -6.97
CA GLU A 219 -8.45 -3.94 -7.79
C GLU A 219 -8.92 -5.37 -8.05
N VAL A 220 -10.23 -5.56 -8.16
CA VAL A 220 -10.89 -6.82 -8.50
C VAL A 220 -10.98 -6.95 -10.01
N THR A 221 -10.44 -8.05 -10.54
CA THR A 221 -10.52 -8.37 -11.98
C THR A 221 -11.56 -9.47 -12.16
N GLU A 222 -12.53 -9.25 -13.04
CA GLU A 222 -13.56 -10.25 -13.36
C GLU A 222 -13.11 -11.22 -14.47
N GLU A 223 -12.15 -10.80 -15.29
CA GLU A 223 -11.61 -11.62 -16.37
C GLU A 223 -10.51 -12.54 -15.85
N HIS A 224 -10.72 -13.85 -16.00
CA HIS A 224 -9.70 -14.85 -15.70
C HIS A 224 -8.72 -15.03 -16.87
N PRO A 225 -7.45 -15.42 -16.60
CA PRO A 225 -6.47 -15.70 -17.63
C PRO A 225 -6.96 -16.75 -18.65
N PRO A 226 -6.64 -16.60 -19.95
CA PRO A 226 -7.06 -17.56 -20.97
C PRO A 226 -6.62 -18.99 -20.70
N GLU A 227 -5.47 -19.18 -20.05
CA GLU A 227 -4.93 -20.49 -19.69
C GLU A 227 -5.80 -21.18 -18.61
N ALA A 228 -6.21 -20.44 -17.58
CA ALA A 228 -7.12 -20.92 -16.54
C ALA A 228 -8.51 -21.26 -17.12
N MET A 229 -9.03 -20.40 -18.00
CA MET A 229 -10.31 -20.65 -18.69
C MET A 229 -10.26 -21.90 -19.57
N ALA A 230 -9.19 -22.07 -20.37
CA ALA A 230 -9.03 -23.25 -21.23
C ALA A 230 -8.89 -24.55 -20.42
N GLU A 231 -8.20 -24.48 -19.28
CA GLU A 231 -8.09 -25.61 -18.35
C GLU A 231 -9.46 -26.00 -17.77
N ALA A 232 -10.24 -25.03 -17.29
CA ALA A 232 -11.59 -25.24 -16.77
C ALA A 232 -12.51 -25.92 -17.81
N GLU A 233 -12.53 -25.42 -19.04
CA GLU A 233 -13.31 -25.99 -20.15
C GLU A 233 -12.87 -27.43 -20.47
N GLY A 234 -11.56 -27.67 -20.46
CA GLY A 234 -10.97 -29.00 -20.69
C GLY A 234 -11.38 -30.02 -19.63
N MET A 235 -11.41 -29.60 -18.36
CA MET A 235 -11.87 -30.44 -17.24
C MET A 235 -13.36 -30.72 -17.33
N ALA A 236 -14.19 -29.71 -17.60
CA ALA A 236 -15.63 -29.89 -17.79
C ALA A 236 -15.96 -30.95 -18.85
N ALA A 237 -15.18 -31.00 -19.94
CA ALA A 237 -15.33 -32.00 -21.00
C ALA A 237 -14.98 -33.44 -20.56
N ARG A 238 -14.05 -33.63 -19.61
CA ARG A 238 -13.61 -34.95 -19.11
C ARG A 238 -14.60 -35.60 -18.14
N LEU A 239 -15.46 -34.82 -17.48
CA LEU A 239 -16.34 -35.25 -16.37
C LEU A 239 -17.44 -36.24 -16.73
N ARG A 240 -17.67 -36.53 -18.01
CA ARG A 240 -18.59 -37.62 -18.39
C ARG A 240 -18.08 -39.01 -17.94
N ARG A 241 -16.85 -39.10 -17.42
CA ARG A 241 -16.26 -40.31 -16.86
C ARG A 241 -15.48 -39.98 -15.57
N VAL A 242 -16.15 -39.52 -14.53
CA VAL A 242 -15.52 -39.53 -13.18
C VAL A 242 -15.15 -40.98 -12.87
N ALA A 243 -13.86 -41.24 -12.68
CA ALA A 243 -13.37 -42.57 -12.36
C ALA A 243 -13.91 -42.95 -10.97
N ALA A 244 -14.75 -43.97 -10.92
CA ALA A 244 -15.24 -44.55 -9.67
C ALA A 244 -14.13 -45.30 -8.89
N GLU A 245 -12.90 -45.33 -9.42
CA GLU A 245 -11.77 -45.94 -8.77
C GLU A 245 -11.43 -45.16 -7.50
N ASN A 246 -11.48 -45.85 -6.36
CA ASN A 246 -11.24 -45.31 -5.00
C ASN A 246 -12.33 -44.37 -4.44
N ARG A 247 -13.53 -44.32 -5.03
CA ARG A 247 -14.67 -43.59 -4.47
C ARG A 247 -15.78 -44.55 -4.02
N GLU A 248 -16.42 -44.25 -2.89
CA GLU A 248 -17.61 -44.98 -2.43
C GLU A 248 -18.86 -44.46 -3.15
N ASP A 249 -19.71 -45.38 -3.62
CA ASP A 249 -20.96 -45.01 -4.29
C ASP A 249 -22.08 -44.73 -3.28
N LEU A 250 -22.31 -43.46 -2.99
CA LEU A 250 -23.34 -42.98 -2.07
C LEU A 250 -24.62 -42.51 -2.77
N ARG A 251 -24.84 -42.85 -4.04
CA ARG A 251 -26.05 -42.40 -4.79
C ARG A 251 -27.39 -42.86 -4.18
N GLY A 252 -27.37 -43.85 -3.28
CA GLY A 252 -28.54 -44.28 -2.52
C GLY A 252 -28.83 -43.45 -1.26
N VAL A 253 -27.92 -42.59 -0.82
CA VAL A 253 -28.09 -41.71 0.35
C VAL A 253 -28.78 -40.42 -0.11
N PRO A 254 -29.92 -40.03 0.50
CA PRO A 254 -30.63 -38.82 0.11
C PRO A 254 -29.93 -37.60 0.72
N LEU A 255 -28.95 -37.05 0.00
CA LEU A 255 -28.15 -35.88 0.38
C LEU A 255 -28.75 -34.59 -0.23
N PRO A 256 -29.72 -33.91 0.42
CA PRO A 256 -30.16 -32.58 0.01
C PRO A 256 -29.10 -31.51 0.30
N THR A 257 -29.20 -30.39 -0.42
CA THR A 257 -28.53 -29.12 -0.11
C THR A 257 -29.57 -28.14 0.46
N ILE A 258 -29.14 -27.13 1.22
CA ILE A 258 -30.03 -26.15 1.84
C ILE A 258 -29.49 -24.75 1.53
N ASP A 259 -29.90 -24.22 0.37
CA ASP A 259 -29.38 -22.98 -0.20
C ASP A 259 -30.49 -21.98 -0.54
N PRO A 260 -30.16 -20.70 -0.75
CA PRO A 260 -31.04 -19.74 -1.43
C PRO A 260 -31.50 -20.24 -2.81
N GLU A 261 -32.68 -19.80 -3.25
CA GLU A 261 -33.28 -20.21 -4.54
C GLU A 261 -32.42 -19.83 -5.76
N ASP A 262 -31.59 -18.80 -5.63
CA ASP A 262 -30.72 -18.26 -6.67
C ASP A 262 -29.26 -18.74 -6.59
N ALA A 263 -28.94 -19.64 -5.64
CA ALA A 263 -27.60 -20.22 -5.51
C ALA A 263 -27.23 -21.04 -6.76
N ARG A 264 -25.95 -21.00 -7.14
CA ARG A 264 -25.41 -21.74 -8.31
C ARG A 264 -24.20 -22.60 -7.98
N ASP A 265 -23.75 -22.54 -6.75
CA ASP A 265 -22.49 -23.00 -6.18
C ASP A 265 -22.77 -23.90 -4.96
N HIS A 266 -23.54 -24.97 -5.19
CA HIS A 266 -23.89 -25.91 -4.12
C HIS A 266 -22.65 -26.69 -3.65
N ASP A 267 -22.02 -26.20 -2.58
CA ASP A 267 -20.76 -26.72 -2.07
C ASP A 267 -20.92 -27.90 -1.12
N ASP A 268 -22.08 -28.03 -0.45
CA ASP A 268 -22.32 -29.08 0.53
C ASP A 268 -23.70 -29.74 0.41
N ALA A 269 -23.75 -31.00 0.85
CA ALA A 269 -24.98 -31.77 0.99
C ALA A 269 -24.96 -32.58 2.29
N VAL A 270 -26.11 -32.65 2.97
CA VAL A 270 -26.20 -33.22 4.32
C VAL A 270 -27.31 -34.26 4.44
N TRP A 271 -27.03 -35.35 5.14
CA TRP A 271 -28.04 -36.35 5.51
C TRP A 271 -27.82 -36.83 6.93
N ALA A 272 -28.90 -36.99 7.69
CA ALA A 272 -28.84 -37.54 9.03
C ALA A 272 -29.81 -38.71 9.15
N GLU A 273 -29.31 -39.84 9.63
CA GLU A 273 -30.10 -41.04 9.88
C GLU A 273 -29.88 -41.55 11.31
N ARG A 274 -30.89 -42.24 11.86
CA ARG A 274 -30.75 -42.87 13.18
C ARG A 274 -29.74 -43.99 13.10
N ASP A 275 -28.84 -44.02 14.08
CA ASP A 275 -27.87 -45.09 14.26
C ASP A 275 -27.82 -45.47 15.75
N GLY A 276 -28.53 -46.54 16.11
CA GLY A 276 -28.76 -46.94 17.50
C GLY A 276 -29.43 -45.84 18.33
N ASP A 277 -28.81 -45.49 19.46
CA ASP A 277 -29.26 -44.42 20.36
C ASP A 277 -28.83 -43.01 19.87
N GLY A 278 -28.10 -42.93 18.75
CA GLY A 278 -27.57 -41.70 18.17
C GLY A 278 -27.97 -41.48 16.72
N TYR A 279 -27.18 -40.66 16.03
CA TYR A 279 -27.35 -40.35 14.62
C TYR A 279 -26.02 -40.49 13.90
N LYS A 280 -26.07 -41.04 12.68
CA LYS A 280 -25.00 -40.92 11.71
C LYS A 280 -25.30 -39.72 10.82
N VAL A 281 -24.34 -38.82 10.70
CA VAL A 281 -24.45 -37.62 9.86
C VAL A 281 -23.44 -37.73 8.72
N TRP A 282 -23.95 -37.56 7.51
CA TRP A 282 -23.17 -37.40 6.31
C TRP A 282 -23.06 -35.91 5.99
N VAL A 283 -21.84 -35.44 5.77
CA VAL A 283 -21.54 -34.11 5.24
C VAL A 283 -20.69 -34.34 4.00
N ALA A 284 -21.28 -34.16 2.83
CA ALA A 284 -20.60 -34.28 1.55
C ALA A 284 -20.21 -32.88 1.07
N ILE A 285 -18.93 -32.65 0.81
CA ILE A 285 -18.39 -31.38 0.31
C ILE A 285 -17.96 -31.57 -1.14
N ALA A 286 -18.18 -30.56 -1.98
CA ALA A 286 -17.72 -30.52 -3.35
C ALA A 286 -16.20 -30.72 -3.40
N ASP A 287 -15.76 -31.72 -4.17
CA ASP A 287 -14.35 -32.06 -4.30
C ASP A 287 -13.67 -31.19 -5.36
N VAL A 288 -13.51 -29.90 -5.06
CA VAL A 288 -12.83 -28.93 -5.94
C VAL A 288 -11.39 -29.37 -6.24
N SER A 289 -10.75 -30.12 -5.34
CA SER A 289 -9.38 -30.61 -5.51
C SER A 289 -9.19 -31.66 -6.61
N GLU A 290 -10.26 -32.34 -7.03
CA GLU A 290 -10.24 -33.16 -8.26
C GLU A 290 -10.03 -32.27 -9.49
N TYR A 291 -10.56 -31.04 -9.44
CA TYR A 291 -10.55 -30.09 -10.55
C TYR A 291 -9.27 -29.25 -10.54
N VAL A 292 -8.96 -28.63 -9.41
CA VAL A 292 -7.82 -27.71 -9.27
C VAL A 292 -6.62 -28.49 -8.77
N GLN A 293 -5.68 -28.77 -9.66
CA GLN A 293 -4.46 -29.51 -9.33
C GLN A 293 -3.32 -28.56 -8.94
N PRO A 294 -2.53 -28.85 -7.89
CA PRO A 294 -1.42 -27.99 -7.50
C PRO A 294 -0.46 -27.68 -8.65
N GLY A 295 -0.15 -26.39 -8.84
CA GLY A 295 0.70 -25.89 -9.91
C GLY A 295 0.03 -25.78 -11.28
N SER A 296 -1.29 -25.99 -11.39
CA SER A 296 -2.04 -25.77 -12.62
C SER A 296 -2.37 -24.28 -12.84
N ALA A 297 -2.92 -23.93 -14.01
CA ALA A 297 -3.29 -22.54 -14.29
C ALA A 297 -4.47 -22.10 -13.40
N LEU A 298 -5.38 -23.02 -13.09
CA LEU A 298 -6.46 -22.77 -12.13
C LEU A 298 -5.95 -22.57 -10.69
N ASP A 299 -4.96 -23.36 -10.26
CA ASP A 299 -4.34 -23.20 -8.94
C ASP A 299 -3.61 -21.86 -8.83
N ALA A 300 -2.86 -21.48 -9.86
CA ALA A 300 -2.15 -20.20 -9.89
C ALA A 300 -3.09 -18.99 -9.87
N GLU A 301 -4.25 -19.06 -10.51
CA GLU A 301 -5.25 -17.99 -10.51
C GLU A 301 -6.02 -17.90 -9.18
N ALA A 302 -6.14 -19.00 -8.44
CA ALA A 302 -6.87 -19.06 -7.18
C ALA A 302 -6.09 -18.48 -5.97
N LEU A 303 -4.78 -18.24 -6.11
CA LEU A 303 -3.86 -17.80 -5.05
C LEU A 303 -3.54 -16.30 -5.09
#